data_AF-A0A7V0MHA9-F1
#
_entry.id   AF-A0A7V0MHA9-F1
#
_cell.length_a   1.000
_cell.length_b   1.000
_cell.length_c   1.000
_cell.angle_alpha   90.00
_cell.angle_beta   90.00
_cell.angle_gamma   90.00
#
_symmetry.space_group_name_H-M   'P 1'
#
loop_
_entity.id
_entity.type
_entity.pdbx_description
1 polymer ?
#
loop_
_entity_poly.entity_id
_entity_poly.type
_entity_poly.pdbx_seq_one_letter_code
_entity_poly.pdbx_strand_id
1 'polypeptide(L)' 'MEMERIKADMVRDVPKDFAFVVVDVEVESIKALLGEVAKEFDSFYIKTENGKIIEAYGMHGIIPHDDKPVYKIL' A
#
# COMPACT_ATOMS: atom_id res chain seq x y z
N MET A 1 -10.75 -5.59 -22.22
CA MET A 1 -10.95 -5.68 -20.76
C MET A 1 -10.48 -4.35 -20.20
N GLU A 2 -11.41 -3.51 -19.76
CA GLU A 2 -11.07 -2.27 -19.06
C GLU A 2 -10.41 -2.65 -17.74
N MET A 3 -9.13 -2.32 -17.55
CA MET A 3 -8.52 -2.33 -16.23
C MET A 3 -9.26 -1.28 -15.41
N GLU A 4 -10.01 -1.70 -14.38
CA GLU A 4 -10.52 -0.80 -13.37
C GLU A 4 -9.33 0.03 -12.86
N ARG A 5 -9.35 1.34 -13.12
CA ARG A 5 -8.31 2.24 -12.65
C ARG A 5 -8.31 2.19 -11.13
N ILE A 6 -7.21 1.73 -10.55
CA ILE A 6 -7.00 1.76 -9.11
C ILE A 6 -7.25 3.20 -8.63
N LYS A 7 -8.17 3.36 -7.68
CA LYS A 7 -8.50 4.66 -7.12
C LYS A 7 -7.28 5.17 -6.36
N ALA A 8 -6.83 6.37 -6.72
CA ALA A 8 -5.74 7.05 -6.04
C ALA A 8 -6.31 7.96 -4.93
N ASP A 9 -5.83 7.77 -3.71
CA ASP A 9 -6.03 8.67 -2.57
C ASP A 9 -4.69 9.38 -2.26
N MET A 10 -4.65 10.28 -1.27
CA MET A 10 -3.41 10.97 -0.86
C MET A 10 -2.89 10.42 0.47
N VAL A 11 -1.57 10.49 0.70
CA VAL A 11 -0.95 10.09 1.97
C VAL A 11 -1.63 10.72 3.19
N ARG A 12 -1.95 12.02 3.11
CA ARG A 12 -2.61 12.75 4.21
C ARG A 12 -4.01 12.23 4.56
N ASP A 13 -4.64 11.52 3.63
CA ASP A 13 -6.00 10.99 3.77
C ASP A 13 -5.97 9.53 4.29
N VAL A 14 -4.79 8.90 4.40
CA VAL A 14 -4.63 7.57 4.99
C VAL A 14 -4.89 7.64 6.49
N PRO A 15 -5.83 6.84 7.03
CA PRO A 15 -6.10 6.79 8.46
C PRO A 15 -4.86 6.41 9.30
N LYS A 16 -4.76 7.00 10.50
CA LYS A 16 -3.57 6.84 11.37
C LYS A 16 -3.40 5.44 11.98
N ASP A 17 -4.40 4.58 11.85
CA ASP A 17 -4.35 3.18 12.29
C ASP A 17 -3.65 2.25 11.29
N PHE A 18 -3.21 2.77 10.14
CA PHE A 18 -2.39 2.04 9.18
C PHE A 18 -0.92 2.08 9.58
N ALA A 19 -0.24 0.94 9.42
CA ALA A 19 1.21 0.86 9.52
C ALA A 19 1.84 1.21 8.17
N PHE A 20 2.82 2.11 8.19
CA PHE A 20 3.65 2.40 7.02
C PHE A 20 4.85 1.46 6.98
N VAL A 21 4.99 0.72 5.89
CA VAL A 21 5.97 -0.36 5.70
C VAL A 21 6.95 0.01 4.60
N VAL A 22 8.23 0.10 4.96
CA VAL A 22 9.35 0.49 4.09
C VAL A 22 10.58 -0.41 4.23
N VAL A 23 10.52 -1.42 5.10
CA VAL A 23 11.62 -2.37 5.28
C VAL A 23 11.56 -3.39 4.16
N ASP A 24 12.65 -3.51 3.39
CA ASP A 24 12.71 -4.35 2.17
C ASP A 24 12.11 -5.75 2.34
N VAL A 25 12.44 -6.46 3.43
CA VAL A 25 11.94 -7.82 3.69
C VAL A 25 10.43 -7.85 3.92
N GLU A 26 9.88 -6.83 4.59
CA GLU A 26 8.45 -6.72 4.85
C GLU A 26 7.69 -6.31 3.57
N VAL A 27 8.26 -5.38 2.80
CA VAL A 27 7.76 -4.95 1.48
C VAL A 27 7.66 -6.14 0.53
N GLU A 28 8.70 -6.96 0.42
CA GLU A 28 8.68 -8.16 -0.42
C GLU A 28 7.68 -9.22 0.06
N SER A 29 7.51 -9.36 1.38
CA SER A 29 6.48 -10.25 1.96
C SER A 29 5.07 -9.76 1.63
N ILE A 30 4.83 -8.45 1.68
CA ILE A 30 3.55 -7.83 1.29
C ILE A 30 3.29 -8.02 -0.20
N LYS A 31 4.30 -7.80 -1.06
CA LYS A 31 4.19 -8.05 -2.51
C LYS A 31 3.83 -9.49 -2.82
N ALA A 32 4.46 -10.44 -2.15
CA ALA A 32 4.17 -11.86 -2.32
C ALA A 32 2.72 -12.21 -1.91
N LEU A 33 2.18 -11.52 -0.90
CA LEU A 33 0.82 -11.74 -0.40
C LEU A 33 -0.26 -11.06 -1.27
N LEU A 34 0.00 -9.84 -1.73
CA LEU A 34 -0.96 -9.01 -2.49
C LEU A 34 -0.91 -9.25 -4.02
N GLY A 35 0.13 -9.92 -4.52
CA GLY A 35 0.21 -10.36 -5.92
C GLY A 35 0.83 -9.32 -6.88
N GLU A 36 0.61 -9.51 -8.19
CA GLU A 36 1.30 -8.78 -9.25
C GLU A 36 1.16 -7.25 -9.15
N VAL A 37 -0.02 -6.75 -8.78
CA VAL A 37 -0.29 -5.30 -8.65
C VAL A 37 0.58 -4.69 -7.55
N ALA A 38 0.94 -5.42 -6.50
CA ALA A 38 1.77 -4.86 -5.43
C ALA A 38 3.24 -4.66 -5.84
N LYS A 39 3.72 -5.37 -6.88
CA LYS A 39 5.14 -5.34 -7.28
C LYS A 39 5.59 -3.98 -7.82
N GLU A 40 4.66 -3.14 -8.25
CA GLU A 40 4.97 -1.80 -8.77
C GLU A 40 5.26 -0.77 -7.67
N PHE A 41 4.95 -1.08 -6.40
CA PHE A 41 5.08 -0.15 -5.27
C PHE A 41 6.35 -0.41 -4.45
N ASP A 42 6.91 0.67 -3.92
CA ASP A 42 8.15 0.65 -3.13
C ASP A 42 7.86 0.59 -1.62
N SER A 43 6.66 1.00 -1.21
CA SER A 43 6.22 1.01 0.18
C SER A 43 4.71 0.83 0.28
N PHE A 44 4.23 0.51 1.49
CA PHE A 44 2.83 0.19 1.72
C PHE A 44 2.28 0.85 2.97
N TYR A 45 0.99 1.18 2.96
CA TYR A 45 0.20 1.37 4.16
C TYR A 45 -0.70 0.15 4.33
N ILE A 46 -0.60 -0.54 5.46
CA ILE A 46 -1.41 -1.73 5.74
C ILE A 46 -2.22 -1.57 7.01
N LYS A 47 -3.43 -2.10 7.00
CA LYS A 47 -4.24 -2.34 8.18
C LYS A 47 -4.37 -3.83 8.41
N THR A 48 -4.12 -4.26 9.64
CA THR A 48 -4.18 -5.66 10.01
C THR A 48 -5.25 -5.91 11.07
N GLU A 49 -5.89 -7.07 10.98
CA GLU A 49 -6.80 -7.58 12.00
C GLU A 49 -6.54 -9.09 12.16
N ASN A 50 -6.35 -9.55 13.41
CA ASN A 50 -6.04 -10.95 13.72
C ASN A 50 -4.83 -11.51 12.92
N GLY A 51 -3.80 -10.69 12.70
CA GLY A 51 -2.60 -11.06 11.95
C GLY A 51 -2.76 -11.17 10.44
N LYS A 52 -3.91 -10.76 9.88
CA LYS A 52 -4.17 -10.71 8.45
C LYS A 52 -4.25 -9.27 7.97
N ILE A 53 -3.76 -9.00 6.77
CA ILE A 53 -3.95 -7.71 6.10
C ILE A 53 -5.40 -7.66 5.61
N ILE A 54 -6.16 -6.67 6.08
CA ILE A 54 -7.57 -6.46 5.71
C ILE A 54 -7.75 -5.28 4.76
N GLU A 55 -6.77 -4.37 4.71
CA GLU A 55 -6.76 -3.23 3.80
C GLU A 55 -5.31 -2.84 3.49
N ALA A 56 -5.02 -2.48 2.23
CA ALA A 56 -3.67 -2.11 1.81
C ALA A 56 -3.66 -1.03 0.73
N TYR A 57 -2.72 -0.09 0.87
CA TYR A 57 -2.40 0.92 -0.13
C TYR A 57 -0.92 0.83 -0.51
N GLY A 58 -0.62 0.92 -1.81
CA GLY A 58 0.74 1.02 -2.33
C GLY A 58 1.16 2.46 -2.61
N MET A 59 2.44 2.78 -2.42
CA MET A 59 3.02 4.09 -2.74
C MET A 59 4.34 3.92 -3.53
N HIS A 60 4.56 4.79 -4.51
CA HIS A 60 5.86 4.90 -5.17
C HIS A 60 6.84 5.76 -4.34
N GLY A 61 8.05 5.25 -4.15
CA GLY A 61 9.06 5.76 -3.23
C GLY A 61 8.81 5.39 -1.76
N ILE A 62 9.78 5.72 -0.91
CA ILE A 62 9.82 5.31 0.51
C ILE A 62 9.61 6.46 1.50
N ILE A 63 9.58 7.71 1.02
CA ILE A 63 9.37 8.90 1.86
C ILE A 63 7.90 9.33 1.75
N PRO A 64 7.10 9.25 2.83
CA PRO A 64 5.70 9.63 2.82
C PRO A 64 5.57 11.15 2.92
N HIS A 65 5.12 11.79 1.83
CA HIS A 65 4.76 13.20 1.82
C HIS A 65 3.25 13.32 1.65
N ASP A 66 2.62 14.26 2.34
CA ASP A 66 1.17 14.43 2.36
C ASP A 66 0.51 14.52 0.98
N ASP A 67 1.20 15.10 -0.01
CA ASP A 67 0.71 15.29 -1.38
C ASP A 67 1.09 14.13 -2.33
N LYS A 68 1.65 13.03 -1.81
CA LYS A 68 1.93 11.85 -2.62
C LYS A 68 0.67 10.99 -2.82
N PRO A 69 0.46 10.46 -4.03
CA PRO A 69 -0.62 9.52 -4.27
C PRO A 69 -0.31 8.17 -3.63
N VAL A 70 -1.36 7.54 -3.11
CA VAL A 70 -1.39 6.14 -2.69
C VAL A 70 -2.51 5.42 -3.42
N TYR A 71 -2.34 4.11 -3.65
CA TYR A 71 -3.19 3.33 -4.53
C TYR A 71 -3.79 2.16 -3.77
N LYS A 72 -5.12 2.10 -3.68
CA LYS A 72 -5.79 1.01 -2.94
C LYS A 72 -5.62 -0.33 -3.66
N ILE A 73 -5.09 -1.33 -2.97
CA ILE A 73 -4.80 -2.67 -3.51
C ILE A 73 -5.84 -3.69 -3.01
N LEU A 74 -6.16 -3.64 -1.72
CA LEU A 74 -7.09 -4.53 -1.02
C LEU A 74 -8.05 -3.67 -0.18
#